data_AF-A0A165IQH9-F1
#
_entry.id   AF-A0A165IQH9-F1
#
_cell.length_a   1.000
_cell.length_b   1.000
_cell.length_c   1.000
_cell.angle_alpha   90.00
_cell.angle_beta   90.00
_cell.angle_gamma   90.00
#
_symmetry.space_group_name_H-M   'P 1'
#
loop_
_entity.id
_entity.type
_entity.pdbx_description
1 polymer ?
#
loop_
_entity_poly.entity_id
_entity_poly.type
_entity_poly.pdbx_seq_one_letter_code
_entity_poly.pdbx_strand_id
1 'polypeptide(L)'
;MKKQHIAFAIGGGALIVIFLTLTNIFVLRHPDLTWTLYPAYAMILWPVSVFFTRKGRYKVFSYLVSFILVLYLVIENMRTTPHYPWALYAVFPIIGWSVFTVLGRWARTYAASWIGSAVAILYYTGLNLFLEPAHPWAVYPAFVFLWWPLSMYYAKTKRHLEFSIIASIYTSAFFITVNTITTPHEIWAVYPIFAIAWWPLSMYFYYYKRNVE
;
A
#
# COMPACT_ATOMS: atom_id res chain seq x y z
N MET A 1 -18.89 -22.07 -4.38
CA MET A 1 -19.70 -21.01 -3.72
C MET A 1 -21.15 -21.06 -4.21
N LYS A 2 -22.14 -21.23 -3.31
CA LYS A 2 -23.57 -21.31 -3.63
C LYS A 2 -24.17 -19.93 -4.01
N LYS A 3 -25.29 -19.91 -4.76
CA LYS A 3 -26.05 -18.69 -5.14
C LYS A 3 -26.45 -17.83 -3.92
N GLN A 4 -26.62 -18.47 -2.77
CA GLN A 4 -26.92 -17.87 -1.47
C GLN A 4 -25.89 -16.83 -1.01
N HIS A 5 -24.61 -16.94 -1.39
CA HIS A 5 -23.60 -15.96 -0.94
C HIS A 5 -23.72 -14.59 -1.61
N ILE A 6 -24.22 -14.53 -2.86
CA ILE A 6 -24.44 -13.23 -3.54
C ILE A 6 -25.64 -12.52 -2.91
N ALA A 7 -26.73 -13.26 -2.68
CA ALA A 7 -27.90 -12.71 -1.99
C ALA A 7 -27.55 -12.24 -0.58
N PHE A 8 -26.71 -12.99 0.14
CA PHE A 8 -26.19 -12.59 1.46
C PHE A 8 -25.34 -11.31 1.38
N ALA A 9 -24.41 -11.21 0.43
CA ALA A 9 -23.57 -10.01 0.27
C ALA A 9 -24.42 -8.77 -0.08
N ILE A 10 -25.42 -8.92 -0.95
CA ILE A 10 -26.34 -7.83 -1.31
C ILE A 10 -27.17 -7.42 -0.09
N GLY A 11 -27.80 -8.38 0.59
CA GLY A 11 -28.65 -8.11 1.76
C GLY A 11 -27.86 -7.50 2.91
N GLY A 12 -26.69 -8.07 3.24
CA GLY A 12 -25.80 -7.54 4.27
C GLY A 12 -25.25 -6.16 3.92
N GLY A 13 -24.78 -5.96 2.68
CA GLY A 13 -24.31 -4.66 2.22
C GLY A 13 -25.39 -3.59 2.27
N ALA A 14 -26.61 -3.90 1.81
CA ALA A 14 -27.75 -2.98 1.87
C ALA A 14 -28.13 -2.63 3.31
N LEU A 15 -28.19 -3.62 4.21
CA LEU A 15 -28.52 -3.41 5.61
C LEU A 15 -27.49 -2.52 6.31
N ILE A 16 -26.20 -2.72 6.03
CA ILE A 16 -25.12 -1.88 6.56
C ILE A 16 -25.25 -0.45 6.03
N VAL A 17 -25.48 -0.27 4.72
CA VAL A 17 -25.67 1.07 4.14
C VAL A 17 -26.88 1.78 4.76
N ILE A 18 -28.02 1.10 4.89
CA ILE A 18 -29.21 1.66 5.54
C ILE A 18 -28.90 2.05 6.98
N PHE A 19 -28.28 1.16 7.76
CA PHE A 19 -27.90 1.44 9.14
C PHE A 19 -26.98 2.67 9.27
N LEU A 20 -25.98 2.80 8.39
CA LEU A 20 -25.06 3.93 8.38
C LEU A 20 -25.73 5.23 7.93
N THR A 21 -26.69 5.17 6.99
CA THR A 21 -27.52 6.32 6.60
C THR A 21 -28.36 6.78 7.77
N LEU A 22 -29.03 5.86 8.46
CA LEU A 22 -29.85 6.17 9.63
C LEU A 22 -28.99 6.76 10.76
N THR A 23 -27.80 6.21 11.01
CA THR A 23 -26.86 6.75 12.00
C THR A 23 -26.43 8.17 11.64
N ASN A 24 -26.13 8.43 10.37
CA ASN A 24 -25.74 9.75 9.90
C ASN A 24 -26.84 10.80 10.13
N ILE A 25 -28.08 10.47 9.77
CA ILE A 25 -29.23 11.38 9.91
C ILE A 25 -29.64 11.56 11.38
N PHE A 26 -29.81 10.47 12.12
CA PHE A 26 -30.45 10.51 13.44
C PHE A 26 -29.46 10.71 14.59
N VAL A 27 -28.27 10.12 14.52
CA VAL A 27 -27.28 10.19 15.60
C VAL A 27 -26.32 11.35 15.40
N LEU A 28 -25.69 11.41 14.23
CA LEU A 28 -24.68 12.43 13.94
C LEU A 28 -25.31 13.78 13.58
N ARG A 29 -26.59 13.81 13.17
CA ARG A 29 -27.32 15.00 12.71
C ARG A 29 -26.54 15.82 11.67
N HIS A 30 -25.75 15.15 10.83
CA HIS A 30 -25.07 15.81 9.73
C HIS A 30 -26.10 16.19 8.66
N PRO A 31 -26.04 17.42 8.12
CA PRO A 31 -26.98 17.90 7.11
C PRO A 31 -26.78 17.23 5.74
N ASP A 32 -25.63 16.58 5.51
CA ASP A 32 -25.24 15.97 4.25
C ASP A 32 -24.91 14.47 4.39
N LEU A 33 -25.24 13.71 3.36
CA LEU A 33 -25.02 12.26 3.31
C LEU A 33 -23.56 11.87 2.94
N THR A 34 -22.64 12.83 2.96
CA THR A 34 -21.23 12.65 2.57
C THR A 34 -20.56 11.58 3.42
N TRP A 35 -20.78 11.60 4.73
CA TRP A 35 -20.20 10.61 5.64
C TRP A 35 -20.63 9.18 5.32
N THR A 36 -21.90 8.96 4.94
CA THR A 36 -22.41 7.63 4.57
C THR A 36 -21.86 7.14 3.23
N LEU A 37 -21.47 8.06 2.35
CA LEU A 37 -20.98 7.74 1.02
C LEU A 37 -19.67 6.94 1.06
N TYR A 38 -18.76 7.26 1.98
CA TYR A 38 -17.47 6.59 2.15
C TYR A 38 -17.61 5.07 2.43
N PRO A 39 -18.36 4.61 3.45
CA PRO A 39 -18.56 3.19 3.68
C PRO A 39 -19.51 2.54 2.67
N ALA A 40 -20.49 3.28 2.13
CA ALA A 40 -21.42 2.74 1.14
C ALA A 40 -20.72 2.30 -0.15
N TYR A 41 -19.69 3.04 -0.57
CA TYR A 41 -18.82 2.65 -1.66
C TYR A 41 -18.23 1.24 -1.46
N ALA A 42 -17.62 0.98 -0.31
CA ALA A 42 -17.04 -0.33 0.01
C ALA A 42 -18.10 -1.44 0.06
N MET A 43 -19.29 -1.13 0.58
CA MET A 43 -20.39 -2.09 0.66
C MET A 43 -20.99 -2.44 -0.70
N ILE A 44 -20.99 -1.51 -1.67
CA ILE A 44 -21.43 -1.77 -3.05
C ILE A 44 -20.41 -2.65 -3.79
N LEU A 45 -19.11 -2.44 -3.55
CA LEU A 45 -18.07 -3.26 -4.18
C LEU A 45 -18.07 -4.72 -3.69
N TRP A 46 -18.63 -5.00 -2.53
CA TRP A 46 -18.63 -6.35 -1.96
C TRP A 46 -19.49 -7.36 -2.75
N PRO A 47 -20.77 -7.11 -3.07
CA PRO A 47 -21.52 -7.96 -4.00
C PRO A 47 -20.85 -8.15 -5.36
N VAL A 48 -20.23 -7.08 -5.89
CA VAL A 48 -19.50 -7.10 -7.16
C VAL A 48 -18.31 -8.06 -7.06
N SER A 49 -17.54 -8.00 -5.97
CA SER A 49 -16.40 -8.89 -5.74
C SER A 49 -16.83 -10.35 -5.67
N VAL A 50 -17.91 -10.66 -4.95
CA VAL A 50 -18.45 -12.03 -4.84
C VAL A 50 -18.90 -12.54 -6.22
N PHE A 51 -19.56 -11.69 -7.02
CA PHE A 51 -20.02 -12.06 -8.36
C PHE A 51 -18.86 -12.42 -9.31
N PHE A 52 -17.84 -11.56 -9.41
CA PHE A 52 -16.70 -11.79 -10.30
C PHE A 52 -15.79 -12.93 -9.80
N THR A 53 -15.59 -13.05 -8.49
CA THR A 53 -14.79 -14.12 -7.88
C THR A 53 -15.43 -15.49 -8.15
N ARG A 54 -16.76 -15.59 -8.08
CA ARG A 54 -17.48 -16.83 -8.40
C ARG A 54 -17.24 -17.31 -9.83
N LYS A 55 -17.11 -16.39 -10.79
CA LYS A 55 -16.87 -16.71 -12.19
C LYS A 55 -15.37 -16.88 -12.53
N GLY A 56 -14.48 -16.81 -11.53
CA GLY A 56 -13.02 -16.83 -11.76
C GLY A 56 -12.50 -15.62 -12.54
N ARG A 57 -13.29 -14.54 -12.66
CA ARG A 57 -12.96 -13.36 -13.48
C ARG A 57 -12.27 -12.27 -12.65
N TYR A 58 -11.24 -12.65 -11.89
CA TYR A 58 -10.53 -11.77 -10.96
C TYR A 58 -9.81 -10.60 -11.66
N LYS A 59 -9.32 -10.79 -12.89
CA LYS A 59 -8.69 -9.72 -13.68
C LYS A 59 -9.67 -8.59 -14.01
N VAL A 60 -10.87 -8.97 -14.47
CA VAL A 60 -11.93 -8.00 -14.80
C VAL A 60 -12.39 -7.26 -13.56
N PHE A 61 -12.53 -7.97 -12.44
CA PHE A 61 -12.83 -7.36 -11.15
C PHE A 61 -11.78 -6.32 -10.76
N SER A 62 -10.49 -6.66 -10.86
CA SER A 62 -9.41 -5.75 -10.51
C SER A 62 -9.48 -4.46 -11.32
N TYR A 63 -9.62 -4.55 -12.65
CA TYR A 63 -9.72 -3.37 -13.51
C TYR A 63 -10.93 -2.49 -13.15
N LEU A 64 -12.09 -3.12 -12.96
CA LEU A 64 -13.32 -2.41 -12.62
C LEU A 64 -13.17 -1.67 -11.27
N VAL A 65 -12.65 -2.34 -10.24
CA VAL A 65 -12.46 -1.72 -8.93
C VAL A 65 -11.42 -0.61 -8.99
N SER A 66 -10.27 -0.83 -9.63
CA SER A 66 -9.25 0.20 -9.79
C SER A 66 -9.81 1.42 -10.52
N PHE A 67 -10.58 1.22 -11.59
CA PHE A 67 -11.20 2.32 -12.34
C PHE A 67 -12.18 3.12 -11.48
N ILE A 68 -13.13 2.45 -10.82
CA ILE A 68 -14.12 3.13 -9.99
C ILE A 68 -13.45 3.82 -8.81
N LEU A 69 -12.43 3.21 -8.18
CA LEU A 69 -11.72 3.80 -7.05
C LEU A 69 -10.92 5.03 -7.45
N VAL A 70 -10.22 4.99 -8.59
CA VAL A 70 -9.51 6.18 -9.12
C VAL A 70 -10.51 7.28 -9.46
N LEU A 71 -11.61 6.96 -10.14
CA LEU A 71 -12.64 7.93 -10.47
C LEU A 71 -13.23 8.58 -9.21
N TYR A 72 -13.52 7.76 -8.19
CA TYR A 72 -14.02 8.23 -6.91
C TYR A 72 -13.05 9.20 -6.23
N LEU A 73 -11.77 8.83 -6.13
CA LEU A 73 -10.75 9.67 -5.50
C LEU A 73 -10.51 10.97 -6.27
N VAL A 74 -10.56 10.93 -7.60
CA VAL A 74 -10.44 12.14 -8.43
C VAL A 74 -11.63 13.07 -8.23
N ILE A 75 -12.86 12.55 -8.21
CA ILE A 75 -14.07 13.35 -7.92
C ILE A 75 -13.96 13.99 -6.53
N GLU A 76 -13.55 13.22 -5.53
CA GLU A 76 -13.41 13.73 -4.16
C GLU A 76 -12.33 14.80 -4.05
N ASN A 77 -11.21 14.61 -4.73
CA ASN A 77 -10.15 15.60 -4.80
C ASN A 77 -10.63 16.90 -5.44
N MET A 78 -11.38 16.83 -6.55
CA MET A 78 -11.93 18.02 -7.21
C MET A 78 -12.98 18.73 -6.36
N ARG A 79 -13.66 18.04 -5.44
CA ARG A 79 -14.64 18.64 -4.52
C ARG A 79 -14.00 19.31 -3.32
N THR A 80 -12.99 18.67 -2.73
CA THR A 80 -12.41 19.09 -1.44
C THR A 80 -11.25 20.05 -1.62
N THR A 81 -10.33 19.75 -2.54
CA THR A 81 -9.09 20.50 -2.75
C THR A 81 -8.73 20.56 -4.25
N PRO A 82 -9.49 21.29 -5.08
CA PRO A 82 -9.31 21.31 -6.53
C PRO A 82 -7.91 21.77 -6.99
N HIS A 83 -7.25 22.60 -6.17
CA HIS A 83 -5.95 23.17 -6.49
C HIS A 83 -4.76 22.24 -6.20
N TYR A 84 -4.97 21.14 -5.49
CA TYR A 84 -3.90 20.23 -5.11
C TYR A 84 -4.29 18.78 -5.44
N PRO A 85 -3.69 18.15 -6.47
CA PRO A 85 -4.15 16.87 -7.02
C PRO A 85 -3.68 15.65 -6.18
N TRP A 86 -4.03 15.61 -4.89
CA TRP A 86 -3.64 14.54 -3.97
C TRP A 86 -4.09 13.14 -4.41
N ALA A 87 -5.13 13.01 -5.23
CA ALA A 87 -5.60 11.73 -5.74
C ALA A 87 -4.49 10.98 -6.49
N LEU A 88 -3.56 11.70 -7.14
CA LEU A 88 -2.44 11.11 -7.87
C LEU A 88 -1.58 10.21 -6.98
N TYR A 89 -1.39 10.54 -5.70
CA TYR A 89 -0.60 9.70 -4.78
C TYR A 89 -1.14 8.28 -4.63
N ALA A 90 -2.46 8.12 -4.72
CA ALA A 90 -3.14 6.84 -4.58
C ALA A 90 -3.27 6.08 -5.93
N VAL A 91 -3.17 6.78 -7.06
CA VAL A 91 -3.38 6.17 -8.40
C VAL A 91 -2.39 5.02 -8.64
N PHE A 92 -1.11 5.20 -8.33
CA PHE A 92 -0.09 4.19 -8.58
C PHE A 92 -0.37 2.84 -7.89
N PRO A 93 -0.57 2.74 -6.56
CA PRO A 93 -0.84 1.46 -5.92
C PRO A 93 -2.16 0.84 -6.38
N ILE A 94 -3.18 1.66 -6.66
CA ILE A 94 -4.50 1.18 -7.13
C ILE A 94 -4.39 0.56 -8.52
N ILE A 95 -3.71 1.23 -9.46
CA ILE A 95 -3.48 0.68 -10.81
C ILE A 95 -2.47 -0.47 -10.75
N GLY A 96 -1.43 -0.33 -9.93
CA GLY A 96 -0.40 -1.33 -9.71
C GLY A 96 -1.00 -2.68 -9.32
N TRP A 97 -1.99 -2.70 -8.43
CA TRP A 97 -2.72 -3.93 -8.09
C TRP A 97 -3.34 -4.60 -9.34
N SER A 98 -4.01 -3.83 -10.20
CA SER A 98 -4.56 -4.34 -11.46
C SER A 98 -3.51 -4.82 -12.44
N VAL A 99 -2.38 -4.14 -12.53
CA VAL A 99 -1.24 -4.58 -13.35
C VAL A 99 -0.70 -5.91 -12.82
N PHE A 100 -0.46 -6.03 -11.50
CA PHE A 100 0.09 -7.26 -10.91
C PHE A 100 -0.87 -8.45 -10.99
N THR A 101 -2.19 -8.25 -10.86
CA THR A 101 -3.16 -9.34 -11.04
C THR A 101 -3.17 -9.90 -12.46
N VAL A 102 -2.86 -9.07 -13.45
CA VAL A 102 -2.81 -9.46 -14.87
C VAL A 102 -1.50 -10.15 -15.22
N LEU A 103 -0.38 -9.59 -14.73
CA LEU A 103 0.96 -10.18 -14.86
C LEU A 103 1.06 -11.55 -14.19
N GLY A 104 0.25 -11.81 -13.16
CA GLY A 104 0.07 -13.14 -12.57
C GLY A 104 1.39 -13.71 -12.05
N ARG A 105 1.85 -14.83 -12.64
CA ARG A 105 3.09 -15.49 -12.21
C ARG A 105 4.34 -14.63 -12.43
N TRP A 106 4.35 -13.78 -13.46
CA TRP A 106 5.51 -12.93 -13.75
C TRP A 106 5.77 -11.89 -12.66
N ALA A 107 4.71 -11.38 -12.00
CA ALA A 107 4.83 -10.46 -10.87
C ALA A 107 5.62 -11.03 -9.68
N ARG A 108 5.81 -12.35 -9.62
CA ARG A 108 6.61 -13.04 -8.58
C ARG A 108 8.07 -13.24 -8.98
N THR A 109 8.53 -12.66 -10.09
CA THR A 109 9.92 -12.78 -10.54
C THR A 109 10.78 -11.67 -9.95
N TYR A 110 12.07 -11.94 -9.81
CA TYR A 110 13.05 -10.94 -9.39
C TYR A 110 13.15 -9.76 -10.38
N ALA A 111 13.00 -10.03 -11.69
CA ALA A 111 12.96 -8.98 -12.70
C ALA A 111 11.75 -8.05 -12.51
N ALA A 112 10.57 -8.63 -12.24
CA ALA A 112 9.36 -7.85 -11.99
C ALA A 112 9.47 -6.97 -10.74
N SER A 113 10.13 -7.42 -9.66
CA SER A 113 10.35 -6.57 -8.48
C SER A 113 11.24 -5.36 -8.78
N TRP A 114 12.29 -5.53 -9.60
CA TRP A 114 13.13 -4.40 -10.00
C TRP A 114 12.40 -3.41 -10.89
N ILE A 115 11.71 -3.91 -11.92
CA ILE A 115 10.95 -3.07 -12.85
C ILE A 115 9.83 -2.34 -12.09
N GLY A 116 9.07 -3.07 -11.28
CA GLY A 116 7.98 -2.49 -10.48
C GLY A 116 8.47 -1.40 -9.54
N SER A 117 9.60 -1.63 -8.86
CA SER A 117 10.21 -0.64 -7.98
C SER A 117 10.72 0.58 -8.73
N ALA A 118 11.42 0.37 -9.86
CA ALA A 118 11.91 1.47 -10.69
C ALA A 118 10.77 2.36 -11.22
N VAL A 119 9.71 1.75 -11.74
CA VAL A 119 8.52 2.49 -12.21
C VAL A 119 7.85 3.25 -11.06
N ALA A 120 7.72 2.63 -9.88
CA ALA A 120 7.15 3.29 -8.71
C ALA A 120 7.97 4.49 -8.26
N ILE A 121 9.30 4.31 -8.16
CA ILE A 121 10.23 5.37 -7.75
C ILE A 121 10.19 6.52 -8.76
N LEU A 122 10.27 6.24 -10.05
CA LEU A 122 10.18 7.27 -11.09
C LEU A 122 8.85 8.03 -11.03
N TYR A 123 7.75 7.31 -10.81
CA TYR A 123 6.42 7.92 -10.65
C TYR A 123 6.37 8.88 -9.46
N TYR A 124 6.77 8.43 -8.26
CA TYR A 124 6.73 9.24 -7.06
C TYR A 124 7.76 10.38 -7.05
N THR A 125 8.94 10.17 -7.63
CA THR A 125 9.92 11.24 -7.84
C THR A 125 9.37 12.30 -8.80
N GLY A 126 8.71 11.89 -9.88
CA GLY A 126 8.02 12.81 -10.78
C GLY A 126 6.98 13.65 -10.03
N LEU A 127 6.08 12.99 -9.29
CA LEU A 127 5.09 13.70 -8.48
C LEU A 127 5.73 14.66 -7.47
N ASN A 128 6.82 14.26 -6.83
CA ASN A 128 7.52 15.09 -5.86
C ASN A 128 8.07 16.36 -6.52
N LEU A 129 8.74 16.22 -7.67
CA LEU A 129 9.28 17.36 -8.41
C LEU A 129 8.19 18.31 -8.92
N PHE A 130 7.03 17.78 -9.31
CA PHE A 130 5.92 18.59 -9.84
C PHE A 130 5.08 19.27 -8.74
N LEU A 131 4.80 18.57 -7.63
CA LEU A 131 3.85 19.06 -6.61
C LEU A 131 4.55 19.74 -5.44
N GLU A 132 5.68 19.21 -4.97
CA GLU A 132 6.35 19.69 -3.76
C GLU A 132 7.88 19.61 -3.89
N PRO A 133 8.50 20.35 -4.83
CA PRO A 133 9.94 20.26 -5.08
C PRO A 133 10.81 20.69 -3.89
N ALA A 134 10.24 21.45 -2.95
CA ALA A 134 10.95 21.94 -1.77
C ALA A 134 11.28 20.86 -0.74
N HIS A 135 10.52 19.76 -0.69
CA HIS A 135 10.74 18.67 0.26
C HIS A 135 10.83 17.33 -0.47
N PRO A 136 11.96 16.59 -0.37
CA PRO A 136 12.18 15.36 -1.13
C PRO A 136 11.43 14.15 -0.53
N TRP A 137 10.10 14.23 -0.40
CA TRP A 137 9.29 13.15 0.17
C TRP A 137 9.32 11.85 -0.65
N ALA A 138 9.73 11.87 -1.92
CA ALA A 138 9.87 10.65 -2.73
C ALA A 138 10.82 9.60 -2.12
N VAL A 139 11.70 10.01 -1.20
CA VAL A 139 12.58 9.10 -0.45
C VAL A 139 11.76 8.07 0.36
N TYR A 140 10.60 8.43 0.90
CA TYR A 140 9.76 7.52 1.70
C TYR A 140 9.18 6.35 0.88
N PRO A 141 8.45 6.57 -0.23
CA PRO A 141 8.01 5.46 -1.07
C PRO A 141 9.19 4.74 -1.72
N ALA A 142 10.25 5.44 -2.11
CA ALA A 142 11.43 4.78 -2.69
C ALA A 142 12.05 3.76 -1.74
N PHE A 143 12.10 4.10 -0.45
CA PHE A 143 12.51 3.16 0.59
C PHE A 143 11.66 1.88 0.57
N VAL A 144 10.34 2.03 0.64
CA VAL A 144 9.40 0.89 0.65
C VAL A 144 9.47 0.06 -0.62
N PHE A 145 9.61 0.67 -1.79
CA PHE A 145 9.66 -0.07 -3.04
C PHE A 145 10.98 -0.84 -3.21
N LEU A 146 12.13 -0.28 -2.84
CA LEU A 146 13.42 -1.00 -2.92
C LEU A 146 13.54 -2.17 -1.94
N TRP A 147 12.76 -2.17 -0.85
CA TRP A 147 12.62 -3.35 0.02
C TRP A 147 12.12 -4.59 -0.74
N TRP A 148 11.34 -4.40 -1.79
CA TRP A 148 10.76 -5.49 -2.56
C TRP A 148 11.82 -6.34 -3.30
N PRO A 149 12.65 -5.81 -4.21
CA PRO A 149 13.68 -6.60 -4.88
C PRO A 149 14.71 -7.16 -3.88
N LEU A 150 15.04 -6.39 -2.82
CA LEU A 150 15.94 -6.86 -1.77
C LEU A 150 15.39 -8.12 -1.10
N SER A 151 14.14 -8.10 -0.66
CA SER A 151 13.47 -9.24 -0.02
C SER A 151 13.37 -10.44 -0.97
N MET A 152 13.04 -10.21 -2.24
CA MET A 152 12.93 -11.27 -3.25
C MET A 152 14.27 -11.98 -3.50
N TYR A 153 15.37 -11.22 -3.59
CA TYR A 153 16.70 -11.78 -3.80
C TYR A 153 17.10 -12.72 -2.66
N TYR A 154 17.00 -12.23 -1.42
CA TYR A 154 17.42 -13.00 -0.24
C TYR A 154 16.47 -14.13 0.12
N ALA A 155 15.17 -14.00 -0.16
CA ALA A 155 14.21 -15.09 -0.02
C ALA A 155 14.56 -16.26 -0.97
N LYS A 156 15.00 -15.96 -2.20
CA LYS A 156 15.41 -16.98 -3.18
C LYS A 156 16.71 -17.69 -2.78
N THR A 157 17.70 -16.94 -2.27
CA THR A 157 19.01 -17.51 -1.89
C THR A 157 19.01 -18.13 -0.49
N LYS A 158 17.96 -17.92 0.31
CA LYS A 158 17.84 -18.38 1.71
C LYS A 158 18.96 -17.89 2.63
N ARG A 159 19.63 -16.78 2.27
CA ARG A 159 20.72 -16.16 3.04
C ARG A 159 20.14 -15.19 4.07
N HIS A 160 19.45 -15.73 5.07
CA HIS A 160 18.68 -14.94 6.04
C HIS A 160 19.54 -14.01 6.91
N LEU A 161 20.76 -14.43 7.29
CA LEU A 161 21.68 -13.58 8.06
C LEU A 161 22.13 -12.36 7.24
N GLU A 162 22.56 -12.58 6.00
CA GLU A 162 22.97 -11.47 5.13
C GLU A 162 21.83 -10.53 4.80
N PHE A 163 20.62 -11.06 4.62
CA PHE A 163 19.43 -10.23 4.47
C PHE A 163 19.27 -9.29 5.66
N SER A 164 19.36 -9.81 6.88
CA SER A 164 19.23 -8.98 8.09
C SER A 164 20.31 -7.90 8.16
N ILE A 165 21.55 -8.21 7.79
CA ILE A 165 22.65 -7.23 7.77
C ILE A 165 22.38 -6.14 6.74
N ILE A 166 22.11 -6.51 5.48
CA ILE A 166 21.90 -5.55 4.40
C ILE A 166 20.62 -4.73 4.62
N ALA A 167 19.53 -5.36 5.05
CA ALA A 167 18.28 -4.68 5.35
C ALA A 167 18.43 -3.73 6.56
N SER A 168 19.22 -4.10 7.58
CA SER A 168 19.55 -3.19 8.67
C SER A 168 20.36 -2.00 8.20
N ILE A 169 21.44 -2.20 7.42
CA ILE A 169 22.23 -1.10 6.84
C ILE A 169 21.34 -0.18 5.99
N TYR A 170 20.51 -0.76 5.14
CA TYR A 170 19.60 -0.04 4.26
C TYR A 170 18.59 0.81 5.05
N THR A 171 18.01 0.24 6.10
CA THR A 171 17.04 0.95 6.95
C THR A 171 17.72 2.02 7.81
N SER A 172 18.93 1.77 8.28
CA SER A 172 19.74 2.77 8.98
C SER A 172 20.07 3.96 8.07
N ALA A 173 20.49 3.70 6.83
CA ALA A 173 20.73 4.74 5.84
C ALA A 173 19.47 5.58 5.60
N PHE A 174 18.30 4.94 5.47
CA PHE A 174 17.02 5.64 5.36
C PHE A 174 16.75 6.56 6.56
N PHE A 175 16.88 6.09 7.80
CA PHE A 175 16.64 6.92 8.98
C PHE A 175 17.63 8.09 9.08
N ILE A 176 18.90 7.88 8.72
CA ILE A 176 19.89 8.97 8.65
C ILE A 176 19.43 10.00 7.62
N THR A 177 19.06 9.57 6.41
CA THR A 177 18.57 10.46 5.35
C THR A 177 17.34 11.25 5.79
N VAL A 178 16.34 10.60 6.38
CA VAL A 178 15.13 11.28 6.89
C VAL A 178 15.51 12.30 7.94
N ASN A 179 16.34 11.93 8.92
CA ASN A 179 16.76 12.84 9.98
C ASN A 179 17.50 14.07 9.44
N THR A 180 18.40 13.90 8.46
CA THR A 180 19.09 15.01 7.80
C THR A 180 18.13 15.95 7.07
N ILE A 181 17.08 15.40 6.44
CA ILE A 181 16.11 16.18 5.66
C ILE A 181 15.11 16.90 6.56
N THR A 182 14.63 16.28 7.63
CA THR A 182 13.53 16.81 8.45
C THR A 182 14.01 17.68 9.61
N THR A 183 15.04 17.24 10.33
CA THR A 183 15.48 17.86 11.58
C THR A 183 17.00 17.71 11.74
N PRO A 184 17.80 18.45 10.96
CA PRO A 184 19.25 18.29 10.93
C PRO A 184 19.94 18.67 12.26
N HIS A 185 19.25 19.43 13.11
CA HIS A 185 19.77 19.88 14.41
C HIS A 185 19.58 18.87 15.55
N GLU A 186 18.77 17.83 15.35
CA GLU A 186 18.42 16.84 16.38
C GLU A 186 18.74 15.44 15.89
N ILE A 187 19.63 14.70 16.57
CA ILE A 187 20.14 13.40 16.11
C ILE A 187 19.25 12.25 16.61
N TRP A 188 18.00 12.19 16.16
CA TRP A 188 17.07 11.13 16.59
C TRP A 188 17.21 9.81 15.82
N ALA A 189 17.89 9.79 14.67
CA ALA A 189 18.06 8.56 13.88
C ALA A 189 18.76 7.42 14.65
N VAL A 190 19.55 7.75 15.68
CA VAL A 190 20.26 6.76 16.50
C VAL A 190 19.29 5.80 17.20
N TYR A 191 18.13 6.27 17.64
CA TYR A 191 17.16 5.43 18.36
C TYR A 191 16.60 4.28 17.51
N PRO A 192 16.01 4.50 16.31
CA PRO A 192 15.57 3.40 15.47
C PRO A 192 16.73 2.56 14.92
N ILE A 193 17.89 3.15 14.64
CA ILE A 193 19.08 2.40 14.20
C ILE A 193 19.51 1.38 15.25
N PHE A 194 19.54 1.80 16.52
CA PHE A 194 19.86 0.90 17.62
C PHE A 194 18.86 -0.26 17.70
N ALA A 195 17.56 0.01 17.58
CA ALA A 195 16.54 -1.05 17.56
C ALA A 195 16.75 -2.04 16.39
N ILE A 196 17.09 -1.54 15.21
CA ILE A 196 17.30 -2.34 14.00
C ILE A 196 18.59 -3.18 14.06
N ALA A 197 19.61 -2.73 14.79
CA ALA A 197 20.86 -3.47 14.99
C ALA A 197 20.66 -4.80 15.74
N TRP A 198 19.59 -4.94 16.52
CA TRP A 198 19.23 -6.19 17.18
C TRP A 198 18.81 -7.29 16.20
N TRP A 199 18.35 -6.94 15.01
CA TRP A 199 17.92 -7.92 14.02
C TRP A 199 19.08 -8.81 13.52
N PRO A 200 20.19 -8.28 12.97
CA PRO A 200 21.33 -9.11 12.58
C PRO A 200 21.98 -9.81 13.77
N LEU A 201 21.97 -9.20 14.95
CA LEU A 201 22.50 -9.82 16.17
C LEU A 201 21.70 -11.07 16.57
N SER A 202 20.37 -10.98 16.58
CA SER A 202 19.49 -12.12 16.88
C SER A 202 19.62 -13.23 15.83
N MET A 203 19.72 -12.87 14.55
CA MET A 203 19.95 -13.83 13.47
C MET A 203 21.32 -14.52 13.58
N TYR A 204 22.36 -13.79 13.97
CA TYR A 204 23.69 -14.33 14.21
C TYR A 204 23.67 -15.37 15.34
N PHE A 205 23.08 -15.04 16.50
CA PHE A 205 22.97 -15.98 17.62
C PHE A 205 22.11 -17.20 17.30
N TYR A 206 21.00 -17.01 16.57
CA TYR A 206 20.16 -18.12 16.11
C TYR A 206 20.93 -19.08 15.19
N TYR A 207 21.69 -18.54 14.23
CA TYR A 207 22.49 -19.34 13.31
C TYR A 207 23.67 -20.03 14.01
N TYR A 208 24.37 -19.31 14.89
CA TYR A 208 25.49 -19.86 15.65
C TYR A 208 25.05 -21.02 16.56
N LYS A 209 23.96 -20.84 17.32
CA LYS A 209 23.43 -21.89 18.19
C LYS A 209 23.06 -23.16 17.43
N ARG A 210 22.48 -23.03 16.23
CA ARG A 210 22.09 -24.18 15.39
C ARG A 210 23.29 -25.00 14.86
N ASN A 211 24.48 -24.42 14.80
CA ASN A 211 25.66 -25.10 14.24
C ASN A 211 26.63 -25.64 15.32
N VAL A 212 26.39 -25.35 16.59
CA VAL A 212 27.23 -25.79 17.72
C VAL A 212 26.58 -26.94 18.51
N GLU A 213 25.26 -27.09 18.44
CA GLU A 213 24.48 -28.28 18.89
C GLU A 213 24.36 -29.31 17.77
#